data_AF-A0A6M3P128-F1
#
_entry.id   AF-A0A6M3P128-F1
#
_cell.length_a   1.000
_cell.length_b   1.000
_cell.length_c   1.000
_cell.angle_alpha   90.00
_cell.angle_beta   90.00
_cell.angle_gamma   90.00
#
_symmetry.space_group_name_H-M   'P 1'
#
loop_
_entity.id
_entity.type
_entity.pdbx_description
1 polymer ?
#
loop_
_entity_poly.entity_id
_entity_poly.type
_entity_poly.pdbx_seq_one_letter_code
_entity_poly.pdbx_strand_id
1 'polypeptide(L)'
;MKSDTEMVSPIELHIGDHVQRHGALFEVMHIVESECDIPGGIRVAACISRVIGDVTGNIPRGWLETPKRMAERGVKWATSLPEGLYFNIRGNAHAKVSRVIRNVTN
;
A
#
# COMPACT_ATOMS: atom_id res chain seq x y z
N MET A 1 1.26 -0.23 -20.85
CA MET A 1 0.00 0.31 -20.28
C MET A 1 0.34 1.66 -19.64
N LYS A 2 -0.32 2.76 -20.01
CA LYS A 2 -0.18 4.03 -19.29
C LYS A 2 -1.32 4.09 -18.27
N SER A 3 -1.03 4.53 -17.05
CA SER A 3 -2.05 4.74 -16.02
C SER A 3 -2.07 6.22 -15.69
N ASP A 4 -3.27 6.80 -15.62
CA ASP A 4 -3.43 8.14 -15.08
C ASP A 4 -3.36 8.04 -13.57
N THR A 5 -2.51 8.87 -12.97
CA THR A 5 -2.27 8.86 -11.53
C THR A 5 -2.43 10.24 -10.91
N GLU A 6 -2.79 10.29 -9.64
CA GLU A 6 -2.76 11.47 -8.80
C GLU A 6 -1.88 11.26 -7.57
N MET A 7 -1.34 12.37 -7.05
CA MET A 7 -0.51 12.34 -5.85
C MET A 7 -1.37 12.55 -4.60
N VAL A 8 -1.57 11.49 -3.84
CA VAL A 8 -2.36 11.51 -2.59
C VAL A 8 -1.51 11.12 -1.40
N SER A 9 -1.95 11.49 -0.20
CA SER A 9 -1.39 10.94 1.03
C SER A 9 -1.90 9.52 1.29
N PRO A 10 -1.10 8.64 1.92
CA PRO A 10 -1.58 7.34 2.37
C PRO A 10 -2.82 7.40 3.28
N ILE A 11 -3.06 8.51 3.98
CA ILE A 11 -4.27 8.67 4.82
C ILE A 11 -5.55 8.87 3.98
N GLU A 12 -5.41 9.21 2.71
CA GLU A 12 -6.51 9.46 1.76
C GLU A 12 -6.83 8.22 0.91
N LEU A 13 -6.09 7.12 1.11
CA LEU A 13 -6.30 5.87 0.42
C LEU A 13 -7.43 5.06 1.06
N HIS A 14 -8.15 4.31 0.22
CA HIS A 14 -9.20 3.39 0.63
C HIS A 14 -8.85 1.95 0.23
N ILE A 15 -9.48 0.98 0.89
CA ILE A 15 -9.39 -0.43 0.48
C ILE A 15 -9.95 -0.55 -0.95
N GLY A 16 -9.22 -1.23 -1.82
CA GLY A 16 -9.51 -1.34 -3.25
C GLY A 16 -8.80 -0.28 -4.12
N ASP A 17 -8.21 0.77 -3.53
CA ASP A 17 -7.43 1.73 -4.30
C ASP A 17 -6.21 1.04 -4.94
N HIS A 18 -5.95 1.38 -6.19
CA HIS A 18 -4.74 0.96 -6.88
C HIS A 18 -3.65 2.03 -6.75
N VAL A 19 -2.42 1.61 -6.44
CA VAL A 19 -1.28 2.52 -6.24
C VAL A 19 -0.09 2.05 -7.05
N GLN A 20 0.58 2.99 -7.70
CA GLN A 20 1.87 2.75 -8.34
C GLN A 20 3.01 3.21 -7.44
N ARG A 21 3.97 2.32 -7.19
CA ARG A 21 5.18 2.63 -6.42
C ARG A 21 6.33 1.71 -6.86
N HIS A 22 7.55 2.22 -6.94
CA HIS A 22 8.72 1.42 -7.32
C HIS A 22 8.57 0.62 -8.63
N GLY A 23 7.78 1.11 -9.60
CA GLY A 23 7.54 0.41 -10.87
C GLY A 23 6.58 -0.79 -10.77
N ALA A 24 5.85 -0.93 -9.67
CA ALA A 24 4.84 -1.96 -9.49
C ALA A 24 3.46 -1.37 -9.20
N LEU A 25 2.44 -2.14 -9.54
CA LEU A 25 1.05 -1.88 -9.27
C LEU A 25 0.60 -2.68 -8.06
N PHE A 26 0.01 -1.97 -7.09
CA PHE A 26 -0.51 -2.55 -5.86
C PHE A 26 -1.99 -2.25 -5.69
N GLU A 27 -2.69 -3.15 -4.99
CA GLU A 27 -4.08 -2.98 -4.54
C GLU A 27 -4.08 -2.86 -3.02
N VAL A 28 -4.66 -1.78 -2.47
CA VAL A 28 -4.79 -1.61 -1.02
C VAL A 28 -5.79 -2.63 -0.48
N MET A 29 -5.30 -3.56 0.36
CA MET A 29 -6.13 -4.63 0.92
C MET A 29 -6.53 -4.38 2.36
N HIS A 30 -5.73 -3.62 3.10
CA HIS A 30 -6.00 -3.30 4.50
C HIS A 30 -5.39 -1.95 4.86
N ILE A 31 -6.04 -1.24 5.78
CA ILE A 31 -5.56 0.04 6.31
C ILE A 31 -5.40 -0.12 7.81
N VAL A 32 -4.18 0.09 8.28
CA VAL A 32 -3.89 0.22 9.70
C VAL A 32 -3.81 1.70 9.99
N GLU A 33 -4.86 2.24 10.60
CA GLU A 33 -4.79 3.57 11.19
C GLU A 33 -3.94 3.49 12.45
N SER A 34 -2.90 4.32 12.52
CA SER A 34 -2.15 4.44 13.76
C SER A 34 -2.85 5.45 14.65
N GLU A 35 -3.18 5.06 15.88
CA GLU A 35 -3.45 5.98 17.00
C GLU A 35 -2.16 6.67 17.47
N CYS A 36 -1.23 6.98 16.56
CA CYS A 36 0.00 7.64 16.95
C CYS A 36 -0.31 9.09 17.28
N ASP A 37 -0.40 9.39 18.57
CA ASP A 37 -0.27 10.73 19.11
C ASP A 37 1.19 11.20 18.91
N ILE A 38 1.57 11.44 17.65
CA ILE A 38 2.74 12.23 17.36
C ILE A 38 2.44 13.64 17.91
N PRO A 39 3.30 14.23 18.76
CA PRO A 39 3.10 15.59 19.24
C PRO A 39 2.82 16.53 18.05
N GLY A 40 1.59 17.04 17.96
CA GLY A 40 1.10 17.79 16.80
C GLY A 40 -0.09 17.17 16.04
N GLY A 41 -0.61 16.00 16.44
CA GLY A 41 -1.87 15.44 15.91
C GLY A 41 -1.77 14.88 14.48
N ILE A 42 -0.56 14.51 14.03
CA ILE A 42 -0.35 14.02 12.67
C ILE A 42 -0.85 12.58 12.56
N ARG A 43 -2.00 12.38 11.89
CA ARG A 43 -2.50 11.04 11.54
C ARG A 43 -1.49 10.32 10.64
N VAL A 44 -1.17 9.08 11.00
CA VAL A 44 -0.33 8.18 10.19
C VAL A 44 -1.18 6.98 9.79
N ALA A 45 -1.19 6.66 8.50
CA ALA A 45 -1.78 5.45 7.98
C ALA A 45 -0.69 4.53 7.42
N ALA A 46 -0.88 3.24 7.62
CA ALA A 46 -0.13 2.19 6.94
C ALA A 46 -1.11 1.40 6.07
N CYS A 47 -1.00 1.55 4.76
CA CYS A 47 -1.77 0.79 3.79
C CYS A 47 -1.01 -0.48 3.43
N ILE A 48 -1.65 -1.61 3.60
CA ILE A 48 -1.11 -2.93 3.31
C ILE A 48 -1.63 -3.33 1.94
N SER A 49 -0.73 -3.28 0.96
CA SER A 49 -1.12 -3.37 -0.44
C SER A 49 -0.53 -4.61 -1.10
N ARG A 50 -1.38 -5.40 -1.76
CA ARG A 50 -1.00 -6.61 -2.49
C ARG A 50 -0.39 -6.21 -3.83
N VAL A 51 0.71 -6.84 -4.22
CA VAL A 51 1.26 -6.72 -5.57
C VAL A 51 0.30 -7.39 -6.56
N ILE A 52 -0.24 -6.63 -7.52
CA ILE A 52 -1.20 -7.15 -8.52
C ILE A 52 -0.71 -7.00 -9.96
N GLY A 53 0.38 -6.28 -10.17
CA GLY A 53 0.96 -6.14 -11.49
C GLY A 53 2.38 -5.61 -11.41
N ASP A 54 3.22 -6.12 -12.30
CA ASP A 54 4.53 -5.56 -12.53
C ASP A 54 4.46 -4.65 -13.75
N VAL A 55 4.67 -3.34 -13.58
CA VAL A 55 4.72 -2.43 -14.72
C VAL A 55 6.16 -2.19 -15.20
N THR A 56 7.19 -2.49 -14.40
CA THR A 56 8.65 -2.46 -14.73
C THR A 56 9.62 -2.88 -13.57
N GLY A 57 9.13 -3.30 -12.40
CA GLY A 57 9.65 -3.02 -11.05
C GLY A 57 10.79 -3.87 -10.47
N ASN A 58 11.84 -3.16 -10.04
CA ASN A 58 12.89 -3.62 -9.14
C ASN A 58 12.49 -3.45 -7.65
N ILE A 59 11.35 -4.01 -7.21
CA ILE A 59 11.02 -3.98 -5.77
C ILE A 59 12.07 -4.83 -5.03
N PRO A 60 12.75 -4.30 -4.00
CA PRO A 60 13.62 -5.12 -3.16
C PRO A 60 12.80 -6.24 -2.50
N ARG A 61 13.14 -7.51 -2.76
CA ARG A 61 12.42 -8.66 -2.22
C ARG A 61 12.32 -8.65 -0.69
N GLY A 62 13.31 -8.07 0.00
CA GLY A 62 13.31 -7.92 1.45
C GLY A 62 12.26 -6.94 1.99
N TRP A 63 11.57 -6.19 1.13
CA TRP A 63 10.51 -5.25 1.52
C TRP A 63 9.10 -5.84 1.36
N LEU A 64 9.00 -7.03 0.76
CA LEU A 64 7.73 -7.72 0.56
C LEU A 64 7.56 -8.80 1.63
N GLU A 65 6.34 -8.92 2.14
CA GLU A 65 5.97 -9.94 3.12
C GLU A 65 4.75 -10.73 2.65
N THR A 66 4.65 -11.99 3.09
CA THR A 66 3.44 -12.79 2.91
C THR A 66 2.53 -12.63 4.13
N PRO A 67 1.21 -12.84 3.99
CA PRO A 67 0.29 -12.84 5.14
C PRO A 67 0.72 -13.79 6.26
N LYS A 68 1.27 -14.95 5.89
CA LYS A 68 1.82 -15.94 6.84
C LYS A 68 2.93 -15.34 7.70
N ARG A 69 3.93 -14.67 7.09
CA ARG A 69 5.03 -14.03 7.84
C ARG A 69 4.55 -12.90 8.75
N MET A 70 3.56 -12.12 8.29
CA MET A 70 2.94 -11.09 9.12
C MET A 70 2.23 -11.71 10.34
N ALA A 71 1.48 -12.79 10.13
CA ALA A 71 0.78 -13.51 11.20
C ALA A 71 1.76 -14.13 12.21
N GLU A 72 2.87 -14.73 11.75
CA GLU A 72 3.94 -15.27 12.59
C GLU A 72 4.56 -14.21 13.52
N ARG A 73 4.51 -12.94 13.14
CA ARG A 73 4.95 -11.78 13.96
C ARG A 73 3.85 -11.23 14.88
N GLY A 74 2.66 -11.82 14.89
CA GLY A 74 1.54 -11.41 15.74
C GLY A 74 0.55 -10.41 15.11
N VAL A 75 0.62 -10.18 13.79
CA VAL A 75 -0.34 -9.31 13.09
C VAL A 75 -1.67 -10.05 12.88
N LYS A 76 -2.63 -9.83 13.78
CA LYS A 76 -3.90 -10.59 13.81
C LYS A 76 -4.74 -10.51 12.53
N TRP A 77 -4.79 -9.33 11.88
CA TRP A 77 -5.56 -9.15 10.65
C TRP A 77 -4.89 -9.79 9.42
N ALA A 78 -3.64 -10.23 9.51
CA ALA A 78 -2.95 -10.80 8.35
C ALA A 78 -3.59 -12.12 7.89
N THR A 79 -4.20 -12.89 8.81
CA THR A 79 -4.84 -14.17 8.47
C THR A 79 -6.09 -14.03 7.61
N SER A 80 -6.67 -12.82 7.50
CA SER A 80 -7.81 -12.57 6.61
C SER A 80 -7.40 -12.06 5.22
N LEU A 81 -6.10 -11.89 4.97
CA LEU A 81 -5.62 -11.48 3.66
C LEU A 81 -5.50 -12.68 2.71
N PRO A 82 -5.84 -12.52 1.42
CA PRO A 82 -5.59 -13.56 0.42
C PRO A 82 -4.08 -13.82 0.25
N GLU A 83 -3.73 -14.98 -0.31
CA GLU A 83 -2.34 -15.29 -0.63
C GLU A 83 -1.73 -14.26 -1.60
N GLY A 84 -0.47 -13.91 -1.38
CA GLY A 84 0.25 -12.95 -2.22
C GLY A 84 1.46 -12.32 -1.53
N LEU A 85 2.10 -11.40 -2.25
CA LEU A 85 3.16 -10.55 -1.73
C LEU A 85 2.60 -9.16 -1.44
N TYR A 86 2.93 -8.66 -0.26
CA TYR A 86 2.39 -7.41 0.26
C TYR A 86 3.49 -6.42 0.56
N PHE A 87 3.22 -5.16 0.26
CA PHE A 87 4.05 -4.02 0.58
C PHE A 87 3.33 -3.10 1.56
N ASN A 88 4.05 -2.59 2.55
CA ASN A 88 3.51 -1.67 3.55
C ASN A 88 3.80 -0.23 3.13
N ILE A 89 2.77 0.45 2.60
CA ILE A 89 2.82 1.86 2.25
C ILE A 89 2.53 2.68 3.51
N ARG A 90 3.59 3.17 4.15
CA ARG A 90 3.48 4.05 5.32
C ARG A 90 3.56 5.52 4.91
N GLY A 91 2.78 6.36 5.57
CA GLY A 91 2.96 7.80 5.50
C GLY A 91 1.97 8.60 6.33
N ASN A 92 2.28 9.89 6.48
CA ASN A 92 1.39 10.89 7.07
C ASN A 92 0.75 11.75 5.98
N ALA A 93 -0.03 12.76 6.38
CA ALA A 93 -0.67 13.74 5.49
C ALA A 93 0.27 14.38 4.43
N HIS A 94 1.58 14.44 4.71
CA HIS A 94 2.57 15.05 3.82
C HIS A 94 3.28 14.03 2.90
N ALA A 95 3.22 12.74 3.22
CA ALA A 95 3.71 11.70 2.32
C ALA A 95 2.88 11.69 1.03
N LYS A 96 3.51 11.35 -0.10
CA LYS A 96 2.85 11.34 -1.41
C LYS A 96 3.07 10.01 -2.11
N VAL A 97 1.99 9.43 -2.62
CA VAL A 97 1.96 8.20 -3.39
C VAL A 97 1.08 8.39 -4.63
N SER A 98 1.38 7.66 -5.70
CA SER A 98 0.65 7.76 -6.96
C SER A 98 -0.54 6.81 -6.97
N ARG A 99 -1.73 7.29 -6.62
CA ARG A 99 -2.98 6.51 -6.78
C ARG A 99 -3.38 6.49 -8.25
N VAL A 100 -3.73 5.32 -8.76
CA VAL A 100 -4.23 5.13 -10.12
C VAL A 100 -5.70 5.50 -10.17
N ILE A 101 -6.04 6.45 -11.04
CA ILE A 101 -7.43 6.91 -11.24
C ILE A 101 -8.07 6.17 -12.43
N ARG A 102 -7.27 5.87 -13.46
CA ARG A 102 -7.75 5.19 -14.67
C ARG A 102 -6.63 4.41 -15.34
N ASN A 103 -6.94 3.20 -15.78
CA ASN A 103 -6.08 2.47 -16.72
C ASN A 103 -6.36 2.99 -18.13
N VAL A 104 -5.36 3.58 -18.78
CA VAL A 104 -5.46 4.01 -20.17
C VAL A 104 -5.07 2.83 -21.06
N THR A 105 -6.09 2.15 -21.58
CA THR A 105 -5.94 1.27 -22.75
C THR A 105 -5.83 2.16 -23.97
N ASN A 106 -4.64 2.20 -24.59
CA ASN A 106 -4.50 2.72 -25.95
C ASN A 106 -5.26 1.84 -26.94
#